data_AF-A0A1I4BYQ6-F1
#
_entry.id   AF-A0A1I4BYQ6-F1
#
_cell.length_a   1.000
_cell.length_b   1.000
_cell.length_c   1.000
_cell.angle_alpha   90.00
_cell.angle_beta   90.00
_cell.angle_gamma   90.00
#
_symmetry.space_group_name_H-M   'P 1'
#
loop_
_entity.id
_entity.type
_entity.pdbx_description
1 polymer ?
#
loop_
_entity_poly.entity_id
_entity_poly.type
_entity_poly.pdbx_seq_one_letter_code
_entity_poly.pdbx_strand_id
1 'polypeptide(L)'
;YPRVTKSILENDSLLTFYDFPASIRRSLYSTNLIESFNKQIKKYSRRKEQFQNEESMDRFLVSNFDLYNQKFLTRSHRGFQQAEAELWEMFGELEER
;
A
#
# COMPACT_ATOMS: atom_id res chain seq x y z
N TYR A 1 -22.71 -3.30 16.49
CA TYR A 1 -21.35 -2.81 16.82
C TYR A 1 -21.30 -1.29 16.82
N PRO A 2 -21.81 -0.62 17.89
CA PRO A 2 -22.02 0.84 17.86
C PRO A 2 -20.76 1.67 17.60
N ARG A 3 -19.61 1.26 18.16
CA ARG A 3 -18.32 1.94 17.96
C ARG A 3 -17.84 1.89 16.51
N VAL A 4 -18.01 0.75 15.85
CA VAL A 4 -17.62 0.55 14.45
C VAL A 4 -18.52 1.39 13.54
N THR A 5 -19.83 1.36 13.78
CA THR A 5 -20.79 2.17 13.02
C THR A 5 -20.50 3.66 13.16
N LYS A 6 -20.20 4.14 14.36
CA LYS A 6 -19.81 5.54 14.61
C LYS A 6 -18.56 5.92 13.82
N SER A 7 -17.49 5.13 13.92
CA SER A 7 -16.24 5.38 13.19
C SER A 7 -16.39 5.36 11.67
N ILE A 8 -17.33 4.57 11.14
CA ILE A 8 -17.63 4.55 9.70
C ILE A 8 -18.40 5.80 9.30
N LEU A 9 -19.41 6.19 10.09
CA LEU A 9 -20.24 7.37 9.80
C LEU A 9 -19.48 8.69 9.93
N GLU A 10 -18.48 8.75 10.81
CA GLU A 10 -17.64 9.95 11.02
C GLU A 10 -16.49 10.07 10.02
N ASN A 11 -16.29 9.06 9.16
CA ASN A 11 -15.18 9.06 8.21
C ASN A 11 -15.65 9.41 6.79
N ASP A 12 -15.53 10.70 6.45
CA ASP A 12 -15.87 11.24 5.13
C ASP A 12 -14.96 10.70 4.00
N SER A 13 -13.80 10.13 4.34
CA SER A 13 -12.80 9.68 3.35
C SER A 13 -13.02 8.25 2.83
N LEU A 14 -14.01 7.51 3.35
CA LEU A 14 -14.20 6.09 3.02
C LEU A 14 -14.45 5.81 1.54
N LEU A 15 -15.06 6.77 0.83
CA LEU A 15 -15.49 6.60 -0.56
C LEU A 15 -14.63 7.39 -1.56
N THR A 16 -13.56 8.05 -1.12
CA THR A 16 -12.69 8.86 -1.99
C THR A 16 -12.02 8.05 -3.09
N PHE A 17 -11.92 6.72 -2.93
CA PHE A 17 -11.42 5.86 -4.00
C PHE A 17 -12.32 5.87 -5.26
N TYR A 18 -13.59 6.30 -5.15
CA TYR A 18 -14.46 6.48 -6.32
C TYR A 18 -14.06 7.68 -7.19
N ASP A 19 -13.32 8.64 -6.64
CA ASP A 19 -12.83 9.81 -7.38
C ASP A 19 -11.71 9.43 -8.38
N PHE A 20 -11.20 8.20 -8.28
CA PHE A 20 -10.15 7.66 -9.16
C PHE A 20 -10.72 6.84 -10.33
N PRO A 21 -9.92 6.64 -11.40
CA PRO A 21 -10.28 5.83 -12.56
C PRO A 21 -10.78 4.44 -12.18
N ALA A 22 -11.86 3.99 -12.84
CA ALA A 22 -12.51 2.72 -12.56
C ALA A 22 -11.55 1.51 -12.65
N SER A 23 -10.55 1.61 -13.52
CA SER A 23 -9.48 0.63 -13.71
C SER A 23 -8.65 0.38 -12.44
N ILE A 24 -8.39 1.40 -11.60
CA ILE A 24 -7.59 1.27 -10.36
C ILE A 24 -8.41 1.13 -9.08
N ARG A 25 -9.72 1.43 -9.09
CA ARG A 25 -10.58 1.33 -7.89
C ARG A 25 -10.44 0.00 -7.16
N ARG A 26 -10.35 -1.11 -7.92
CA ARG A 26 -10.17 -2.46 -7.34
C ARG A 26 -8.89 -2.61 -6.52
N SER A 27 -7.84 -1.95 -6.98
CA SER A 27 -6.54 -1.95 -6.34
C SER A 27 -6.53 -1.05 -5.11
N LEU A 28 -7.27 0.07 -5.14
CA LEU A 28 -7.39 1.01 -4.02
C LEU A 28 -8.29 0.49 -2.89
N TYR A 29 -9.47 -0.06 -3.19
CA TYR A 29 -10.38 -0.56 -2.14
C TYR A 29 -9.88 -1.84 -1.47
N SER A 30 -8.98 -2.58 -2.14
CA SER A 30 -8.47 -3.85 -1.65
C SER A 30 -7.28 -3.69 -0.72
N THR A 31 -7.29 -4.37 0.42
CA THR A 31 -6.15 -4.41 1.33
C THR A 31 -5.13 -5.50 0.98
N ASN A 32 -5.34 -6.25 -0.12
CA ASN A 32 -4.54 -7.43 -0.45
C ASN A 32 -3.04 -7.14 -0.58
N LEU A 33 -2.65 -5.98 -1.14
CA LEU A 33 -1.24 -5.62 -1.32
C LEU A 33 -0.54 -5.46 0.03
N ILE A 34 -1.14 -4.63 0.90
CA ILE A 34 -0.60 -4.31 2.21
C ILE A 34 -0.66 -5.54 3.13
N GLU A 35 -1.77 -6.30 3.11
CA GLU A 35 -1.92 -7.51 3.93
C GLU A 35 -0.97 -8.63 3.50
N SER A 36 -0.77 -8.84 2.19
CA SER A 36 0.19 -9.83 1.68
C SER A 36 1.61 -9.49 2.11
N PHE A 37 1.99 -8.22 2.04
CA PHE A 37 3.30 -7.75 2.47
C PHE A 37 3.48 -7.84 3.99
N ASN A 38 2.51 -7.35 4.76
CA ASN A 38 2.50 -7.46 6.22
C ASN A 38 2.57 -8.92 6.68
N LYS A 39 1.89 -9.84 5.98
CA LYS A 39 1.97 -11.27 6.26
C LYS A 39 3.36 -11.83 6.03
N GLN A 40 4.08 -11.38 4.99
CA GLN A 40 5.47 -11.78 4.77
C GLN A 40 6.39 -11.26 5.88
N ILE A 41 6.30 -9.97 6.23
CA ILE A 41 7.09 -9.37 7.32
C ILE A 41 6.85 -10.11 8.63
N LYS A 42 5.58 -10.31 9.02
CA LYS A 42 5.22 -11.05 10.24
C LYS A 42 5.78 -12.47 10.23
N LYS A 43 5.76 -13.16 9.09
CA LYS A 43 6.31 -14.52 8.97
C LYS A 43 7.82 -14.54 9.20
N TYR A 44 8.58 -13.63 8.61
CA TYR A 44 10.04 -13.59 8.76
C TYR A 44 10.46 -13.06 10.14
N SER A 45 9.76 -12.06 10.66
CA SER A 45 10.01 -11.50 11.99
C SER A 45 9.79 -12.55 13.09
N ARG A 46 8.70 -13.36 13.01
CA ARG A 46 8.45 -14.46 13.96
C ARG A 46 9.57 -15.50 14.02
N ARG A 47 10.33 -15.70 12.94
CA ARG A 47 11.45 -16.65 12.90
C ARG A 47 12.72 -16.10 13.57
N LYS A 48 12.81 -14.78 13.75
CA LYS A 48 13.94 -14.15 14.44
C LYS A 48 13.79 -14.22 15.96
N GLU A 49 12.56 -14.38 16.46
CA GLU A 49 12.16 -14.43 17.88
C GLU A 49 12.49 -13.15 18.68
N GLN A 50 13.73 -12.66 18.60
CA GLN A 50 14.18 -11.42 19.22
C GLN A 50 15.24 -10.71 18.34
N PHE A 51 15.24 -9.38 18.40
CA PHE A 51 16.29 -8.54 17.83
C PHE A 51 17.26 -8.10 18.93
N GLN A 52 18.55 -8.01 18.60
CA GLN A 52 19.59 -7.66 19.58
C GLN A 52 19.49 -6.19 20.01
N ASN A 53 19.12 -5.31 19.07
CA ASN A 53 18.85 -3.89 19.28
C ASN A 53 17.94 -3.35 18.15
N GLU A 54 17.50 -2.11 18.27
CA GLU A 54 16.65 -1.43 17.27
C GLU A 54 17.31 -1.38 15.88
N GLU A 55 18.60 -1.05 15.80
CA GLU A 55 19.33 -1.00 14.53
C GLU A 55 19.35 -2.36 13.80
N SER A 56 19.38 -3.48 14.54
CA SER A 56 19.32 -4.81 13.95
C SER A 56 17.92 -5.15 13.39
N MET A 57 16.87 -4.58 13.99
CA MET A 57 15.50 -4.65 13.47
C MET A 57 15.35 -3.81 12.21
N ASP A 58 15.90 -2.59 12.19
CA ASP A 58 15.86 -1.72 11.01
C ASP A 58 16.58 -2.34 9.83
N ARG A 59 17.81 -2.84 10.03
CA ARG A 59 18.56 -3.56 8.99
C ARG A 59 17.79 -4.77 8.45
N PHE A 60 17.08 -5.49 9.32
CA PHE A 60 16.22 -6.59 8.92
C PHE A 60 15.05 -6.11 8.05
N LEU A 61 14.36 -5.04 8.44
CA LEU A 61 13.23 -4.49 7.67
C LEU A 61 13.68 -3.95 6.32
N VAL A 62 14.72 -3.12 6.28
CA VAL A 62 15.30 -2.56 5.04
C VAL A 62 15.68 -3.68 4.08
N SER A 63 16.36 -4.73 4.56
CA SER A 63 16.71 -5.88 3.71
C SER A 63 15.47 -6.58 3.10
N ASN A 64 14.38 -6.67 3.85
CA ASN A 64 13.11 -7.23 3.32
C ASN A 64 12.47 -6.30 2.29
N PHE A 65 12.56 -4.97 2.51
CA PHE A 65 12.02 -3.97 1.61
C PHE A 65 12.77 -3.96 0.29
N ASP A 66 14.10 -4.03 0.33
CA ASP A 66 14.94 -4.09 -0.88
C ASP A 66 14.60 -5.32 -1.74
N LEU A 67 14.47 -6.49 -1.11
CA LEU A 67 14.07 -7.72 -1.81
C LEU A 67 12.67 -7.60 -2.43
N TYR A 68 11.73 -6.99 -1.72
CA TYR A 68 10.38 -6.76 -2.25
C TYR A 68 10.44 -5.79 -3.44
N ASN A 69 11.11 -4.65 -3.28
CA ASN A 69 11.22 -3.61 -4.30
C ASN A 69 11.89 -4.16 -5.55
N GLN A 70 13.02 -4.88 -5.44
CA GLN A 70 13.69 -5.50 -6.58
C GLN A 70 12.77 -6.47 -7.34
N LYS A 71 11.95 -7.25 -6.62
CA LYS A 71 11.02 -8.21 -7.24
C LYS A 71 9.88 -7.54 -8.01
N PHE A 72 9.43 -6.38 -7.56
CA PHE A 72 8.26 -5.68 -8.11
C PHE A 72 8.62 -4.42 -8.92
N LEU A 73 9.91 -4.06 -9.03
CA LEU A 73 10.41 -2.82 -9.63
C LEU A 73 9.84 -2.54 -11.03
N THR A 74 9.74 -3.57 -11.87
CA THR A 74 9.31 -3.44 -13.27
C THR A 74 7.83 -3.73 -13.48
N ARG A 75 7.06 -3.95 -12.41
CA ARG A 75 5.66 -4.37 -12.50
C ARG A 75 4.73 -3.21 -12.21
N SER A 76 3.86 -2.88 -13.16
CA SER A 76 2.70 -2.05 -12.88
C SER A 76 1.60 -2.89 -12.22
N HIS A 77 0.99 -2.36 -11.15
CA HIS A 77 -0.11 -3.04 -10.51
C HIS A 77 -1.38 -3.00 -11.38
N ARG A 78 -2.32 -3.90 -11.12
CA ARG A 78 -3.53 -4.04 -11.93
C ARG A 78 -4.26 -2.69 -12.06
N GLY A 79 -4.57 -2.34 -13.31
CA GLY A 79 -5.31 -1.13 -13.66
C GLY A 79 -4.45 0.12 -13.79
N PHE A 80 -3.29 0.18 -13.15
CA PHE A 80 -2.47 1.40 -13.13
C PHE A 80 -1.90 1.74 -14.51
N GLN A 81 -1.44 0.73 -15.26
CA GLN A 81 -1.00 0.95 -16.64
C GLN A 81 -2.14 1.43 -17.57
N GLN A 82 -3.40 1.05 -17.28
CA GLN A 82 -4.56 1.49 -18.07
C GLN A 82 -5.00 2.90 -17.68
N ALA A 83 -4.81 3.28 -16.41
CA ALA A 83 -5.18 4.57 -15.86
C ALA A 83 -4.12 5.66 -16.08
N GLU A 84 -3.00 5.35 -16.73
CA GLU A 84 -1.83 6.25 -16.81
C GLU A 84 -2.20 7.64 -17.35
N ALA A 85 -2.94 7.70 -18.45
CA ALA A 85 -3.36 8.97 -19.06
C ALA A 85 -4.34 9.76 -18.15
N GLU A 86 -5.35 9.09 -17.57
CA GLU A 86 -6.31 9.73 -16.66
C GLU A 86 -5.62 10.24 -15.39
N LEU A 87 -4.67 9.47 -14.83
CA LEU A 87 -3.89 9.89 -13.68
C LEU A 87 -2.97 11.08 -14.02
N TRP A 88 -2.38 11.09 -15.22
CA TRP A 88 -1.58 12.21 -15.68
C TRP A 88 -2.41 13.49 -15.83
N GLU A 89 -3.65 13.40 -16.32
CA GLU A 89 -4.57 14.55 -16.38
C GLU A 89 -4.98 15.03 -14.98
N MET A 90 -5.24 14.10 -14.05
CA MET A 90 -5.63 14.43 -12.68
C MET A 90 -4.50 15.09 -11.86
N PHE A 91 -3.24 14.67 -12.07
CA PHE A 91 -2.12 15.02 -11.20
C PHE A 91 -0.94 15.72 -11.91
N GLY A 92 -0.93 15.79 -13.24
CA GLY A 92 0.21 16.31 -14.01
C GLY A 92 0.54 17.78 -13.73
N GLU A 93 -0.46 18.59 -13.38
CA GLU A 93 -0.24 20.00 -12.99
C GLU A 93 0.39 20.17 -11.59
N LEU A 94 0.37 19.13 -10.76
CA LEU A 94 0.97 19.16 -9.41
C LEU A 94 2.49 18.91 -9.42
N GLU A 95 3.05 18.36 -10.51
CA GLU A 95 4.49 18.14 -10.66
C GLU A 95 5.26 19.41 -11.09
N GLU A 96 4.59 20.43 -11.64
CA GLU A 96 5.21 21.69 -12.07
C GLU A 96 5.25 22.79 -10.98
N ARG A 97 4.84 22.49 -9.75
CA ARG A 97 4.92 23.38 -8.57
C ARG A 97 5.95 22.90 -7.55
#